data_AF-A0A919TF39-F1
#
_entry.id   AF-A0A919TF39-F1
#
_cell.length_a   1.000
_cell.length_b   1.000
_cell.length_c   1.000
_cell.angle_alpha   90.00
_cell.angle_beta   90.00
_cell.angle_gamma   90.00
#
_symmetry.space_group_name_H-M   'P 1'
#
loop_
_entity.id
_entity.type
_entity.pdbx_description
1 polymer ?
#
loop_
_entity_poly.entity_id
_entity_poly.type
_entity_poly.pdbx_seq_one_letter_code
_entity_poly.pdbx_strand_id
1 'polypeptide(L)'
;MLYGTAVSAAIASSGHPSVGATGVELLLSFAGGILAGAATATVVLFVRKRIDDPTLENTLSVLTPFAAFLPAHAVHASGTLAVVVCGLALARFAPPHISAATRLRAHSFWNLTAYLLNAALFEGIRVQLVAAARDLSSPSWPQALSGIAVAGSAVIGGRFAFLYASAVLVRLLDRRAVQRARRVGWRQRVPLAWAGVRGGISLAAALAVPAAAPDRGLVIVVTGGVVLTTLLVQGLTLPAVIRWGRMPDDGRDTIERREAVRRMIAASLERLRAEPAGGRAPDSAVMVIEEELRARLASPGTRLTALRLEVLGAERRELAAMHAGAQIDDLVFLDLQSELDREEMTVAPAPAE
;
A
#
# COMPACT_ATOMS: atom_id res chain seq x y z
N MET A 1 -14.66 -13.97 7.77
CA MET A 1 -15.16 -15.15 7.05
C MET A 1 -14.26 -16.33 7.31
N LEU A 2 -13.08 -16.49 6.67
CA LEU A 2 -12.17 -17.63 6.92
C LEU A 2 -11.82 -17.88 8.40
N TYR A 3 -11.50 -16.84 9.18
CA TYR A 3 -11.21 -17.01 10.61
C TYR A 3 -12.45 -17.45 11.40
N GLY A 4 -13.61 -16.85 11.13
CA GLY A 4 -14.86 -17.18 11.81
C GLY A 4 -15.39 -18.58 11.46
N THR A 5 -15.26 -19.00 10.19
CA THR A 5 -15.62 -20.35 9.75
C THR A 5 -14.61 -21.38 10.24
N ALA A 6 -13.31 -21.08 10.24
CA ALA A 6 -12.29 -21.97 10.81
C ALA A 6 -12.44 -22.14 12.33
N VAL A 7 -12.73 -21.05 13.06
CA VAL A 7 -13.00 -21.11 14.50
C VAL A 7 -14.32 -21.82 14.77
N SER A 8 -15.38 -21.55 14.00
CA SER A 8 -16.66 -22.27 14.15
C SER A 8 -16.51 -23.75 13.82
N ALA A 9 -15.73 -24.11 12.80
CA ALA A 9 -15.41 -25.50 12.47
C ALA A 9 -14.59 -26.16 13.58
N ALA A 10 -13.58 -25.48 14.12
CA ALA A 10 -12.76 -25.98 15.23
C ALA A 10 -13.54 -26.14 16.55
N ILE A 11 -14.53 -25.27 16.80
CA ILE A 11 -15.43 -25.37 17.95
C ILE A 11 -16.49 -26.47 17.75
N ALA A 12 -17.02 -26.61 16.52
CA ALA A 12 -18.03 -27.59 16.19
C ALA A 12 -17.47 -29.02 16.09
N SER A 13 -16.20 -29.18 15.71
CA SER A 13 -15.54 -30.47 15.67
C SER A 13 -14.81 -30.75 16.98
N SER A 14 -15.39 -31.55 17.86
CA SER A 14 -14.67 -32.21 18.96
C SER A 14 -13.62 -33.24 18.48
N GLY A 15 -13.31 -33.28 17.17
CA GLY A 15 -12.32 -34.14 16.53
C GLY A 15 -11.45 -33.33 15.58
N HIS A 16 -10.16 -33.67 15.54
CA HIS A 16 -9.13 -33.01 14.73
C HIS A 16 -9.63 -32.74 13.29
N PRO A 17 -9.76 -31.47 12.86
CA PRO A 17 -10.08 -31.19 11.46
C PRO A 17 -9.03 -31.86 10.58
N SER A 18 -9.45 -32.61 9.55
CA SER A 18 -8.50 -33.23 8.63
C SER A 18 -7.70 -32.13 7.94
N VAL A 19 -6.42 -32.01 8.30
CA VAL A 19 -5.51 -30.94 7.86
C VAL A 19 -5.51 -30.77 6.33
N GLY A 20 -5.75 -31.85 5.58
CA GLY A 20 -5.83 -31.84 4.12
C GLY A 20 -7.04 -31.08 3.55
N ALA A 21 -8.26 -31.37 4.01
CA ALA A 21 -9.47 -30.75 3.46
C ALA A 21 -9.53 -29.23 3.75
N THR A 22 -9.18 -28.83 4.98
CA THR A 22 -9.11 -27.42 5.37
C THR A 22 -8.01 -26.66 4.62
N GLY A 23 -6.90 -27.33 4.28
CA GLY A 23 -5.82 -26.74 3.49
C GLY A 23 -6.24 -26.43 2.04
N VAL A 24 -6.98 -27.33 1.40
CA VAL A 24 -7.47 -27.13 0.03
C VAL A 24 -8.49 -26.01 -0.05
N GLU A 25 -9.48 -25.98 0.85
CA GLU A 25 -10.48 -24.90 0.89
C GLU A 25 -9.83 -23.53 1.09
N LEU A 26 -8.83 -23.45 1.96
CA LEU A 26 -8.05 -22.25 2.20
C LEU A 26 -7.31 -21.81 0.92
N LEU A 27 -6.59 -22.73 0.26
CA LEU A 27 -5.89 -22.44 -1.00
C LEU A 27 -6.84 -21.96 -2.10
N LEU A 28 -8.00 -22.60 -2.25
CA LEU A 28 -9.02 -22.19 -3.21
C LEU A 28 -9.58 -20.80 -2.89
N SER A 29 -9.81 -20.50 -1.62
CA SER A 29 -10.28 -19.18 -1.20
C SER A 29 -9.25 -18.07 -1.47
N PHE A 30 -7.96 -18.36 -1.27
CA PHE A 30 -6.86 -17.46 -1.64
C PHE A 30 -6.75 -17.28 -3.15
N ALA A 31 -6.74 -18.37 -3.92
CA ALA A 31 -6.65 -18.32 -5.38
C ALA A 31 -7.84 -17.57 -5.99
N GLY A 32 -9.06 -17.85 -5.54
CA GLY A 32 -10.26 -17.13 -5.97
C GLY A 32 -10.20 -15.64 -5.65
N GLY A 33 -9.67 -15.26 -4.49
CA GLY A 33 -9.50 -13.85 -4.12
C GLY A 33 -8.50 -13.14 -5.04
N ILE A 34 -7.38 -13.78 -5.35
CA ILE A 34 -6.37 -13.24 -6.28
C ILE A 34 -6.97 -13.05 -7.68
N LEU A 35 -7.66 -14.06 -8.20
CA LEU A 35 -8.28 -14.02 -9.53
C LEU A 35 -9.36 -12.93 -9.61
N ALA A 36 -10.25 -12.84 -8.61
CA ALA A 36 -11.29 -11.82 -8.57
C ALA A 36 -10.71 -10.40 -8.47
N GLY A 37 -9.66 -10.22 -7.66
CA GLY A 37 -8.97 -8.93 -7.55
C GLY A 37 -8.29 -8.51 -8.84
N ALA A 38 -7.59 -9.43 -9.50
CA ALA A 38 -6.96 -9.19 -10.79
C ALA A 38 -7.98 -8.86 -11.88
N ALA A 39 -9.07 -9.64 -11.97
CA ALA A 39 -10.16 -9.39 -12.91
C ALA A 39 -10.79 -8.00 -12.70
N THR A 40 -11.06 -7.64 -11.44
CA THR A 40 -11.61 -6.31 -11.10
C THR A 40 -10.64 -5.20 -11.50
N ALA A 41 -9.34 -5.35 -11.23
CA ALA A 41 -8.34 -4.36 -11.66
C ALA A 41 -8.29 -4.20 -13.17
N THR A 42 -8.37 -5.29 -13.95
CA THR A 42 -8.42 -5.20 -15.41
C THR A 42 -9.63 -4.40 -15.89
N VAL A 43 -10.81 -4.66 -15.32
CA VAL A 43 -12.03 -3.90 -15.65
C VAL A 43 -11.89 -2.43 -15.29
N VAL A 44 -11.41 -2.11 -14.08
CA VAL A 44 -11.22 -0.73 -13.64
C VAL A 44 -10.19 0.00 -14.50
N LEU A 45 -9.08 -0.63 -14.88
CA LEU A 45 -8.09 -0.05 -15.79
C LEU A 45 -8.68 0.18 -17.19
N PHE A 46 -9.50 -0.74 -17.69
CA PHE A 46 -10.19 -0.57 -18.97
C PHE A 46 -11.15 0.62 -18.94
N VAL A 47 -11.93 0.76 -17.86
CA VAL A 47 -12.88 1.87 -17.68
C VAL A 47 -12.13 3.20 -17.51
N ARG A 48 -11.07 3.25 -16.71
CA ARG A 48 -10.25 4.46 -16.50
C ARG A 48 -9.68 5.02 -17.79
N LYS A 49 -9.28 4.16 -18.74
CA LYS A 49 -8.81 4.60 -20.07
C LYS A 49 -9.86 5.35 -20.90
N ARG A 50 -11.13 5.37 -20.47
CA ARG A 50 -12.25 6.02 -21.17
C ARG A 50 -12.84 7.19 -20.38
N ILE A 51 -12.30 7.52 -19.21
CA ILE A 51 -12.79 8.58 -18.34
C ILE A 51 -11.69 9.63 -18.19
N ASP A 52 -11.99 10.87 -18.58
CA ASP A 52 -11.10 12.03 -18.37
C ASP A 52 -11.63 13.00 -17.30
N ASP A 53 -12.79 12.71 -16.70
CA ASP A 53 -13.40 13.54 -15.65
C ASP A 53 -12.93 13.13 -14.23
N PRO A 54 -12.33 14.06 -13.44
CA PRO A 54 -11.85 13.77 -12.10
C PRO A 54 -12.92 13.30 -11.10
N THR A 55 -14.17 13.73 -11.28
CA THR A 55 -15.27 13.35 -10.38
C THR A 55 -15.64 11.89 -10.59
N LEU A 56 -15.82 11.47 -11.85
CA LEU A 56 -16.07 10.08 -12.23
C LEU A 56 -14.91 9.17 -11.82
N GLU A 57 -13.66 9.61 -11.98
CA GLU A 57 -12.49 8.87 -11.50
C GLU A 57 -12.52 8.64 -9.99
N ASN A 58 -12.87 9.67 -9.21
CA ASN A 58 -13.00 9.56 -7.76
C ASN A 58 -14.16 8.63 -7.36
N THR A 59 -15.32 8.73 -8.04
CA THR A 59 -16.44 7.81 -7.82
C THR A 59 -16.06 6.37 -8.11
N LEU A 60 -15.37 6.11 -9.23
CA LEU A 60 -14.87 4.79 -9.58
C LEU A 60 -13.88 4.28 -8.53
N SER A 61 -13.02 5.16 -8.01
CA SER A 61 -12.09 4.81 -6.94
C SER A 61 -12.82 4.32 -5.68
N VAL A 62 -13.90 4.98 -5.27
CA VAL A 62 -14.70 4.59 -4.10
C VAL A 62 -15.43 3.27 -4.34
N LEU A 63 -15.92 3.03 -5.56
CA LEU A 63 -16.64 1.80 -5.92
C LEU A 63 -15.73 0.57 -6.03
N THR A 64 -14.48 0.78 -6.48
CA THR A 64 -13.48 -0.26 -6.74
C THR A 64 -13.33 -1.30 -5.61
N PRO A 65 -13.12 -0.93 -4.33
CA PRO A 65 -12.98 -1.92 -3.26
C PRO A 65 -14.24 -2.79 -3.09
N PHE A 66 -15.44 -2.22 -3.26
CA PHE A 66 -16.69 -3.00 -3.20
C PHE A 66 -16.85 -3.93 -4.41
N ALA A 67 -16.51 -3.44 -5.61
CA ALA A 67 -16.52 -4.22 -6.83
C ALA A 67 -15.52 -5.39 -6.80
N ALA A 68 -14.41 -5.27 -6.07
CA ALA A 68 -13.48 -6.38 -5.85
C ALA A 68 -13.97 -7.33 -4.74
N PHE A 69 -14.49 -6.77 -3.64
CA PHE A 69 -14.87 -7.55 -2.46
C PHE A 69 -16.11 -8.42 -2.70
N LEU A 70 -17.20 -7.84 -3.24
CA LEU A 70 -18.51 -8.49 -3.28
C LEU A 70 -18.53 -9.73 -4.19
N PRO A 71 -18.00 -9.71 -5.42
CA PRO A 71 -17.99 -10.89 -6.28
C PRO A 71 -17.12 -12.01 -5.71
N ALA A 72 -15.95 -11.68 -5.15
CA ALA A 72 -15.10 -12.64 -4.46
C ALA A 72 -15.83 -13.27 -3.27
N HIS A 73 -16.56 -12.46 -2.50
CA HIS A 73 -17.31 -12.95 -1.35
C HIS A 73 -18.47 -13.86 -1.76
N ALA A 74 -19.17 -13.56 -2.85
CA ALA A 74 -20.29 -14.36 -3.37
C ALA A 74 -19.87 -15.78 -3.79
N VAL A 75 -18.61 -15.97 -4.20
CA VAL A 75 -18.04 -17.28 -4.55
C VAL A 75 -17.25 -17.92 -3.41
N HIS A 76 -17.46 -17.46 -2.17
CA HIS A 76 -16.75 -17.92 -0.96
C HIS A 76 -15.22 -17.75 -1.00
N ALA A 77 -14.72 -16.87 -1.86
CA ALA A 77 -13.32 -16.51 -1.91
C ALA A 77 -12.98 -15.37 -0.93
N SER A 78 -11.69 -15.11 -0.73
CA SER A 78 -11.22 -14.05 0.16
C SER A 78 -11.45 -12.65 -0.45
N GLY A 79 -12.56 -12.01 -0.07
CA GLY A 79 -12.90 -10.66 -0.52
C GLY A 79 -11.87 -9.59 -0.13
N THR A 80 -11.29 -9.67 1.08
CA THR A 80 -10.24 -8.73 1.51
C THR A 80 -8.97 -8.87 0.65
N LEU A 81 -8.60 -10.11 0.29
CA LEU A 81 -7.47 -10.35 -0.61
C LEU A 81 -7.76 -9.83 -2.01
N ALA A 82 -8.99 -10.00 -2.52
CA ALA A 82 -9.39 -9.45 -3.81
C ALA A 82 -9.21 -7.92 -3.86
N VAL A 83 -9.61 -7.21 -2.80
CA VAL A 83 -9.39 -5.76 -2.68
C VAL A 83 -7.90 -5.42 -2.68
N VAL A 84 -7.08 -6.14 -1.92
CA VAL A 84 -5.62 -5.90 -1.85
C VAL A 84 -4.96 -6.13 -3.20
N VAL A 85 -5.27 -7.25 -3.88
CA VAL A 85 -4.72 -7.57 -5.20
C VAL A 85 -5.18 -6.54 -6.23
N CYS A 86 -6.44 -6.13 -6.18
CA CYS A 86 -6.95 -5.07 -7.05
C CYS A 86 -6.20 -3.75 -6.83
N GLY A 87 -6.04 -3.33 -5.57
CA GLY A 87 -5.31 -2.11 -5.21
C GLY A 87 -3.84 -2.13 -5.63
N LEU A 88 -3.14 -3.25 -5.43
CA LEU A 88 -1.74 -3.42 -5.88
C LEU A 88 -1.62 -3.37 -7.40
N ALA A 89 -2.52 -4.03 -8.13
CA ALA A 89 -2.54 -3.99 -9.59
C ALA A 89 -2.81 -2.56 -10.10
N LEU A 90 -3.75 -1.83 -9.48
CA LEU A 90 -4.01 -0.44 -9.84
C LEU A 90 -2.82 0.48 -9.50
N ALA A 91 -2.17 0.31 -8.34
CA ALA A 91 -0.99 1.08 -7.98
C ALA A 91 0.15 0.90 -9.00
N ARG A 92 0.29 -0.31 -9.57
CA ARG A 92 1.31 -0.61 -10.58
C ARG A 92 0.96 -0.12 -11.98
N PHE A 93 -0.28 -0.29 -12.42
CA PHE A 93 -0.66 -0.13 -13.83
C PHE A 93 -1.50 1.12 -14.14
N ALA A 94 -2.05 1.79 -13.13
CA ALA A 94 -2.84 3.01 -13.33
C ALA A 94 -2.04 4.32 -13.52
N PRO A 95 -0.80 4.51 -13.01
CA PRO A 95 -0.11 5.81 -13.09
C PRO A 95 -0.07 6.50 -14.47
N PRO A 96 0.14 5.78 -15.60
CA PRO A 96 0.16 6.40 -16.93
C PRO A 96 -1.19 6.97 -17.40
N HIS A 97 -2.29 6.65 -16.71
CA HIS A 97 -3.66 6.92 -17.14
C HIS A 97 -4.43 7.86 -16.20
N ILE A 98 -3.75 8.49 -15.25
CA ILE A 98 -4.36 9.42 -14.28
C ILE A 98 -3.68 10.78 -14.47
N SER A 99 -4.41 11.88 -14.40
CA SER A 99 -3.82 13.23 -14.41
C SER A 99 -3.20 13.57 -13.04
N ALA A 100 -2.25 14.52 -12.96
CA ALA A 100 -1.72 14.96 -11.66
C ALA A 100 -2.81 15.55 -10.75
N ALA A 101 -3.71 16.34 -11.34
CA ALA A 101 -4.83 16.94 -10.60
C ALA A 101 -5.72 15.86 -9.96
N THR A 102 -6.07 14.80 -10.70
CA THR A 102 -6.83 13.68 -10.14
C THR A 102 -6.03 12.93 -9.07
N ARG A 103 -4.73 12.68 -9.27
CA ARG A 103 -3.88 12.03 -8.25
C ARG A 103 -3.82 12.81 -6.94
N LEU A 104 -3.58 14.11 -7.00
CA LEU A 104 -3.42 14.95 -5.81
C LEU A 104 -4.73 15.04 -5.00
N ARG A 105 -5.86 15.19 -5.71
CA ARG A 105 -7.21 15.19 -5.12
C ARG A 105 -7.53 13.82 -4.50
N ALA A 106 -7.29 12.74 -5.24
CA ALA A 106 -7.54 11.38 -4.77
C ALA A 106 -6.68 11.04 -3.55
N HIS A 107 -5.40 11.42 -3.54
CA HIS A 107 -4.51 11.17 -2.40
C HIS A 107 -5.00 11.86 -1.13
N SER A 108 -5.41 13.12 -1.24
CA SER A 108 -5.96 13.89 -0.13
C SER A 108 -7.28 13.30 0.38
N PHE A 109 -8.19 12.94 -0.55
CA PHE A 109 -9.44 12.26 -0.23
C PHE A 109 -9.19 10.95 0.52
N TRP A 110 -8.35 10.07 -0.02
CA TRP A 110 -8.07 8.77 0.59
C TRP A 110 -7.34 8.87 1.91
N ASN A 111 -6.45 9.85 2.10
CA ASN A 111 -5.81 10.09 3.40
C ASN A 111 -6.84 10.46 4.47
N LEU A 112 -7.76 11.37 4.15
CA LEU A 112 -8.85 11.75 5.06
C LEU A 112 -9.80 10.57 5.30
N THR A 113 -10.22 9.87 4.24
CA THR A 113 -11.11 8.71 4.35
C THR A 113 -10.48 7.59 5.17
N ALA A 114 -9.20 7.27 4.94
CA ALA A 114 -8.48 6.27 5.72
C ALA A 114 -8.35 6.68 7.19
N TYR A 115 -8.09 7.96 7.46
CA TYR A 115 -8.07 8.49 8.82
C TYR A 115 -9.43 8.31 9.51
N LEU A 116 -10.52 8.71 8.85
CA LEU A 116 -11.89 8.59 9.39
C LEU A 116 -12.30 7.13 9.59
N LEU A 117 -12.02 6.25 8.62
CA LEU A 117 -12.32 4.82 8.72
C LEU A 117 -11.52 4.16 9.84
N ASN A 118 -10.24 4.52 10.00
CA ASN A 118 -9.44 4.03 11.11
C ASN A 118 -9.97 4.54 12.45
N ALA A 119 -10.34 5.83 12.56
CA ALA A 119 -10.92 6.39 13.77
C ALA A 119 -12.24 5.67 14.14
N ALA A 120 -13.13 5.47 13.18
CA ALA A 120 -14.39 4.72 13.37
C ALA A 120 -14.14 3.26 13.76
N LEU A 121 -13.15 2.61 13.16
CA LEU A 121 -12.75 1.25 13.48
C LEU A 121 -12.23 1.15 14.92
N PHE A 122 -11.35 2.04 15.35
CA PHE A 122 -10.82 2.07 16.72
C PHE A 122 -11.89 2.47 17.75
N GLU A 123 -12.81 3.35 17.39
CA GLU A 123 -13.98 3.70 18.20
C GLU A 123 -14.86 2.47 18.47
N GLY A 124 -15.28 1.76 17.42
CA GLY A 124 -16.11 0.55 17.56
C GLY A 124 -15.39 -0.57 18.33
N ILE A 125 -14.09 -0.68 18.14
CA ILE A 125 -13.20 -1.55 18.92
C ILE A 125 -13.21 -1.20 20.40
N ARG A 126 -13.08 0.09 20.74
CA ARG A 126 -13.04 0.56 22.12
C ARG A 126 -14.33 0.20 22.84
N VAL A 127 -15.48 0.46 22.22
CA VAL A 127 -16.79 0.14 22.80
C VAL A 127 -16.89 -1.34 23.15
N GLN A 128 -16.51 -2.23 22.23
CA GLN A 128 -16.59 -3.67 22.45
C GLN A 128 -15.57 -4.18 23.47
N LEU A 129 -14.36 -3.61 23.48
CA LEU A 129 -13.33 -3.96 24.45
C LEU A 129 -13.73 -3.54 25.87
N VAL A 130 -14.26 -2.32 26.04
CA VAL A 130 -14.72 -1.83 27.34
C VAL A 130 -15.92 -2.64 27.84
N ALA A 131 -16.86 -2.99 26.96
CA ALA A 131 -17.97 -3.87 27.31
C ALA A 131 -17.46 -5.24 27.81
N ALA A 132 -16.61 -5.90 27.02
CA ALA A 132 -16.04 -7.20 27.39
C ALA A 132 -15.22 -7.15 28.69
N ALA A 133 -14.51 -6.05 28.94
CA ALA A 133 -13.75 -5.86 30.18
C ALA A 133 -14.65 -5.66 31.42
N ARG A 134 -15.81 -5.01 31.27
CA ARG A 134 -16.77 -4.81 32.37
C ARG A 134 -17.50 -6.10 32.73
N ASP A 135 -17.74 -6.96 31.75
CA ASP A 135 -18.41 -8.25 31.95
C ASP A 135 -17.49 -9.30 32.58
N LEU A 136 -16.17 -9.05 32.68
CA LEU A 136 -15.23 -9.93 33.36
C LEU A 136 -15.36 -9.83 34.88
N SER A 137 -15.64 -10.98 35.51
CA SER A 137 -15.60 -11.12 36.96
C SER A 137 -14.17 -11.01 37.53
N SER A 138 -14.04 -10.58 38.78
CA SER A 138 -12.74 -10.35 39.47
C SER A 138 -11.76 -11.55 39.40
N PRO A 139 -12.20 -12.82 39.59
CA PRO A 139 -11.34 -14.00 39.46
C PRO A 139 -10.77 -14.25 38.05
N SER A 140 -11.35 -13.65 37.01
CA SER A 140 -10.95 -13.83 35.61
C SER A 140 -9.86 -12.85 35.16
N TRP A 141 -9.58 -11.77 35.91
CA TRP A 141 -8.56 -10.79 35.56
C TRP A 141 -7.11 -11.32 35.59
N PRO A 142 -6.69 -12.14 36.57
CA PRO A 142 -5.37 -12.78 36.53
C PRO A 142 -5.19 -13.67 35.30
N GLN A 143 -6.25 -14.37 34.88
CA GLN A 143 -6.25 -15.20 33.67
C GLN A 143 -6.19 -14.33 32.40
N ALA A 144 -6.88 -13.19 32.39
CA ALA A 144 -6.79 -12.24 31.28
C ALA A 144 -5.37 -11.65 31.16
N LEU A 145 -4.75 -11.25 32.28
CA LEU A 145 -3.38 -10.70 32.29
C LEU A 145 -2.34 -11.74 31.87
N SER A 146 -2.43 -12.97 32.36
CA SER A 146 -1.54 -14.05 31.93
C SER A 146 -1.77 -14.40 30.46
N GLY A 147 -3.02 -14.41 30.00
CA GLY A 147 -3.40 -14.58 28.60
C GLY A 147 -2.79 -13.50 27.71
N ILE A 148 -2.85 -12.23 28.10
CA ILE A 148 -2.22 -11.11 27.38
C ILE A 148 -0.70 -11.31 27.30
N ALA A 149 -0.05 -11.66 28.41
CA ALA A 149 1.40 -11.87 28.44
C ALA A 149 1.85 -13.04 27.54
N VAL A 150 1.15 -14.17 27.63
CA VAL A 150 1.46 -15.38 26.84
C VAL A 150 1.15 -15.15 25.36
N ALA A 151 -0.05 -14.67 25.03
CA ALA A 151 -0.43 -14.40 23.65
C ALA A 151 0.44 -13.31 23.03
N GLY A 152 0.72 -12.23 23.76
CA GLY A 152 1.62 -11.16 23.32
C GLY A 152 3.03 -11.68 23.03
N SER A 153 3.59 -12.48 23.95
CA SER A 153 4.91 -13.09 23.78
C SER A 153 4.94 -14.07 22.60
N ALA A 154 3.89 -14.89 22.43
CA ALA A 154 3.77 -15.81 21.30
C ALA A 154 3.67 -15.07 19.96
N VAL A 155 2.90 -13.98 19.91
CA VAL A 155 2.73 -13.14 18.72
C VAL A 155 4.02 -12.44 18.31
N ILE A 156 4.76 -11.89 19.30
CA ILE A 156 6.04 -11.22 19.08
C ILE A 156 7.10 -12.26 18.72
N GLY A 157 7.26 -13.29 19.54
CA GLY A 157 8.24 -14.37 19.35
C GLY A 157 8.03 -15.10 18.03
N GLY A 158 6.77 -15.41 17.66
CA GLY A 158 6.43 -16.01 16.37
C GLY A 158 6.82 -15.13 15.19
N ARG A 159 6.70 -13.81 15.29
CA ARG A 159 7.15 -12.89 14.24
C ARG A 159 8.68 -12.87 14.11
N PHE A 160 9.40 -12.85 15.23
CA PHE A 160 10.86 -12.97 15.22
C PHE A 160 11.28 -14.31 14.61
N ALA A 161 10.70 -15.42 15.08
CA ALA A 161 10.97 -16.75 14.56
C ALA A 161 10.71 -16.82 13.05
N PHE A 162 9.57 -16.31 12.57
CA PHE A 162 9.22 -16.30 11.15
C PHE A 162 10.22 -15.51 10.30
N LEU A 163 10.61 -14.30 10.71
CA LEU A 163 11.55 -13.47 9.95
C LEU A 163 12.97 -14.05 9.93
N TYR A 164 13.41 -14.65 11.03
CA TYR A 164 14.72 -15.31 11.06
C TYR A 164 14.69 -16.63 10.28
N ALA A 165 13.63 -17.42 10.42
CA ALA A 165 13.43 -18.67 9.68
C ALA A 165 13.34 -18.42 8.17
N SER A 166 12.56 -17.42 7.72
CA SER A 166 12.47 -17.08 6.30
C SER A 166 13.81 -16.63 5.74
N ALA A 167 14.59 -15.85 6.50
CA ALA A 167 15.93 -15.47 6.09
C ALA A 167 16.89 -16.67 5.99
N VAL A 168 16.76 -17.68 6.86
CA VAL A 168 17.53 -18.94 6.75
C VAL A 168 17.06 -19.76 5.55
N LEU A 169 15.74 -19.89 5.36
CA LEU A 169 15.14 -20.65 4.27
C LEU A 169 15.55 -20.08 2.90
N VAL A 170 15.49 -18.77 2.72
CA VAL A 170 15.97 -18.09 1.51
C VAL A 170 17.46 -18.37 1.28
N ARG A 171 18.28 -18.40 2.34
CA ARG A 171 19.72 -18.72 2.21
C ARG A 171 19.97 -20.19 1.81
N LEU A 172 19.08 -21.10 2.20
CA LEU A 172 19.18 -22.51 1.86
C LEU A 172 18.73 -22.77 0.42
N LEU A 173 17.65 -22.12 -0.02
CA LEU A 173 17.05 -22.30 -1.34
C LEU A 173 17.75 -21.49 -2.44
N ASP A 174 18.20 -20.26 -2.15
CA ASP A 174 18.82 -19.37 -3.14
C ASP A 174 20.26 -19.01 -2.75
N ARG A 175 21.21 -19.69 -3.42
CA ARG A 175 22.66 -19.52 -3.22
C ARG A 175 23.31 -18.50 -4.17
N ARG A 176 22.52 -17.80 -5.00
CA ARG A 176 23.05 -16.84 -5.98
C ARG A 176 23.86 -15.73 -5.32
N ALA A 177 24.90 -15.25 -6.01
CA ALA A 177 25.78 -14.18 -5.52
C ALA A 177 25.01 -12.88 -5.24
N VAL A 178 23.99 -12.58 -6.05
CA VAL A 178 23.11 -11.41 -5.88
C VAL A 178 22.36 -11.44 -4.54
N GLN A 179 21.87 -12.62 -4.13
CA GLN A 179 21.24 -12.78 -2.81
C GLN A 179 22.24 -12.69 -1.65
N ARG A 180 23.52 -13.05 -1.88
CA ARG A 180 24.58 -12.83 -0.89
C ARG A 180 24.88 -11.34 -0.67
N ALA A 181 24.84 -10.54 -1.72
CA ALA A 181 25.02 -9.10 -1.64
C ALA A 181 23.85 -8.39 -0.91
N ARG A 182 22.62 -8.92 -1.04
CA ARG A 182 21.41 -8.38 -0.37
C ARG A 182 21.23 -8.83 1.08
N ARG A 183 22.26 -9.39 1.72
CA ARG A 183 22.15 -9.95 3.07
C ARG A 183 22.09 -8.85 4.12
N VAL A 184 20.90 -8.71 4.69
CA VAL A 184 20.63 -7.85 5.84
C VAL A 184 21.19 -8.50 7.12
N GLY A 185 21.98 -7.76 7.89
CA GLY A 185 22.54 -8.17 9.18
C GLY A 185 21.50 -8.23 10.30
N TRP A 186 21.83 -8.87 11.43
CA TRP A 186 20.89 -9.03 12.55
C TRP A 186 20.44 -7.67 13.14
N ARG A 187 21.32 -6.66 13.17
CA ARG A 187 21.01 -5.29 13.63
C ARG A 187 19.93 -4.59 12.80
N GLN A 188 19.81 -4.95 11.52
CA GLN A 188 18.80 -4.42 10.60
C GLN A 188 17.50 -5.27 10.63
N ARG A 189 17.61 -6.58 10.93
CA ARG A 189 16.45 -7.50 11.04
C ARG A 189 15.62 -7.26 12.28
N VAL A 190 16.25 -6.92 13.41
CA VAL A 190 15.55 -6.70 14.68
C VAL A 190 14.53 -5.55 14.56
N PRO A 191 14.87 -4.36 14.03
CA PRO A 191 13.88 -3.32 13.77
C PRO A 191 12.74 -3.77 12.85
N LEU A 192 13.04 -4.57 11.81
CA LEU A 192 12.03 -5.09 10.88
C LEU A 192 11.05 -6.07 11.56
N ALA A 193 11.56 -6.89 12.48
CA ALA A 193 10.74 -7.76 13.31
C ALA A 193 9.92 -6.97 14.34
N TRP A 194 10.52 -5.94 14.93
CA TRP A 194 9.90 -5.08 15.95
C TRP A 194 8.82 -4.16 15.40
N ALA A 195 8.91 -3.72 14.14
CA ALA A 195 7.91 -2.88 13.46
C ALA A 195 6.54 -3.56 13.26
N GLY A 196 6.35 -4.79 13.74
CA GLY A 196 5.15 -5.60 13.58
C GLY A 196 4.00 -5.27 14.51
N VAL A 197 3.62 -4.00 14.59
CA VAL A 197 2.53 -3.53 15.45
C VAL A 197 1.22 -4.24 15.08
N ARG A 198 0.51 -4.79 16.06
CA ARG A 198 -0.81 -5.38 15.81
C ARG A 198 -1.85 -4.28 15.81
N GLY A 199 -2.54 -4.12 14.69
CA GLY A 199 -3.59 -3.11 14.53
C GLY A 199 -4.99 -3.62 14.84
N GLY A 200 -5.97 -2.77 14.60
CA GLY A 200 -7.38 -3.06 14.85
C GLY A 200 -7.97 -4.21 14.02
N ILE A 201 -7.32 -4.65 12.94
CA ILE A 201 -7.73 -5.85 12.18
C ILE A 201 -7.69 -7.11 13.05
N SER A 202 -6.69 -7.24 13.93
CA SER A 202 -6.59 -8.40 14.85
C SER A 202 -7.77 -8.44 15.80
N LEU A 203 -8.18 -7.28 16.29
CA LEU A 203 -9.30 -7.18 17.21
C LEU A 203 -10.65 -7.34 16.49
N ALA A 204 -10.80 -6.79 15.28
CA ALA A 204 -11.97 -7.06 14.43
C ALA A 204 -12.16 -8.56 14.18
N ALA A 205 -11.07 -9.32 14.00
CA ALA A 205 -11.13 -10.78 13.90
C ALA A 205 -11.61 -11.45 15.21
N ALA A 206 -11.16 -10.98 16.37
CA ALA A 206 -11.66 -11.47 17.66
C ALA A 206 -13.16 -11.14 17.88
N LEU A 207 -13.63 -10.01 17.38
CA LEU A 207 -15.06 -9.64 17.46
C LEU A 207 -15.93 -10.50 16.55
N ALA A 208 -15.37 -11.03 15.45
CA ALA A 208 -16.03 -11.96 14.55
C ALA A 208 -16.18 -13.37 15.16
N VAL A 209 -15.62 -13.63 16.35
CA VAL A 209 -15.88 -14.86 17.10
C VAL A 209 -17.38 -14.91 17.48
N PRO A 210 -18.09 -16.01 17.16
CA PRO A 210 -19.52 -16.14 17.44
C PRO A 210 -19.88 -15.88 18.90
N ALA A 211 -21.03 -15.26 19.16
CA ALA A 211 -21.50 -14.99 20.52
C ALA A 211 -21.67 -16.25 21.39
N ALA A 212 -21.95 -17.40 20.76
CA ALA A 212 -22.07 -18.68 21.42
C ALA A 212 -20.73 -19.33 21.81
N ALA A 213 -19.59 -18.75 21.41
CA ALA A 213 -18.29 -19.29 21.76
C ALA A 213 -18.04 -19.14 23.28
N PRO A 214 -17.54 -20.19 23.96
CA PRO A 214 -17.18 -20.09 25.36
C PRO A 214 -16.07 -19.04 25.54
N ASP A 215 -16.12 -18.32 26.66
CA ASP A 215 -15.13 -17.31 27.06
C ASP A 215 -14.84 -16.21 26.02
N ARG A 216 -15.82 -15.90 25.16
CA ARG A 216 -15.70 -14.83 24.15
C ARG A 216 -15.22 -13.50 24.74
N GLY A 217 -15.72 -13.12 25.91
CA GLY A 217 -15.29 -11.91 26.63
C GLY A 217 -13.80 -11.93 26.95
N LEU A 218 -13.28 -13.07 27.42
CA LEU A 218 -11.86 -13.27 27.71
C LEU A 218 -11.02 -13.19 26.42
N VAL A 219 -11.46 -13.80 25.32
CA VAL A 219 -10.78 -13.73 24.02
C VAL A 219 -10.67 -12.29 23.52
N ILE A 220 -11.75 -11.51 23.64
CA ILE A 220 -11.78 -10.10 23.24
C ILE A 220 -10.83 -9.28 24.12
N VAL A 221 -10.86 -9.47 25.43
CA VAL A 221 -10.00 -8.73 26.37
C VAL A 221 -8.53 -9.09 26.19
N VAL A 222 -8.20 -10.36 26.00
CA VAL A 222 -6.82 -10.80 25.71
C VAL A 222 -6.35 -10.22 24.38
N THR A 223 -7.14 -10.34 23.32
CA THR A 223 -6.78 -9.80 21.99
C THR A 223 -6.63 -8.28 22.03
N GLY A 224 -7.57 -7.59 22.68
CA GLY A 224 -7.53 -6.14 22.86
C GLY A 224 -6.33 -5.68 23.68
N GLY A 225 -6.02 -6.40 24.77
CA GLY A 225 -4.84 -6.18 25.58
C GLY A 225 -3.55 -6.33 24.77
N VAL A 226 -3.40 -7.40 23.99
CA VAL A 226 -2.24 -7.61 23.10
C VAL A 226 -2.12 -6.49 22.06
N VAL A 227 -3.24 -6.09 21.43
CA VAL A 227 -3.26 -4.99 20.46
C VAL A 227 -2.84 -3.67 21.11
N LEU A 228 -3.40 -3.33 22.28
CA LEU A 228 -3.04 -2.12 23.03
C LEU A 228 -1.57 -2.13 23.47
N THR A 229 -1.10 -3.23 24.06
CA THR A 229 0.29 -3.37 24.50
C THR A 229 1.25 -3.27 23.32
N THR A 230 0.96 -3.90 22.18
CA THR A 230 1.84 -3.79 21.01
C THR A 230 1.80 -2.40 20.38
N LEU A 231 0.63 -1.75 20.26
CA LEU A 231 0.51 -0.37 19.78
C LEU A 231 1.30 0.61 20.66
N LEU A 232 1.14 0.54 21.98
CA LEU A 232 1.80 1.45 22.91
C LEU A 232 3.29 1.12 23.03
N VAL A 233 3.64 -0.12 23.36
CA VAL A 233 5.03 -0.50 23.61
C VAL A 233 5.83 -0.50 22.32
N GLN A 234 5.41 -1.24 21.28
CA GLN A 234 6.19 -1.30 20.04
C GLN A 234 6.13 0.02 19.29
N GLY A 235 4.99 0.72 19.27
CA GLY A 235 4.88 2.02 18.61
C GLY A 235 5.81 3.08 19.20
N LEU A 236 5.85 3.21 20.53
CA LEU A 236 6.72 4.20 21.21
C LEU A 236 8.20 3.81 21.18
N THR A 237 8.51 2.51 21.20
CA THR A 237 9.91 2.02 21.20
C THR A 237 10.51 1.91 19.80
N LEU A 238 9.71 1.86 18.74
CA LEU A 238 10.18 1.66 17.37
C LEU A 238 11.23 2.71 16.93
N PRO A 239 11.06 4.03 17.16
CA PRO A 239 12.09 5.01 16.81
C PRO A 239 13.42 4.78 17.54
N ALA A 240 13.39 4.30 18.78
CA ALA A 240 14.60 3.95 19.52
C ALA A 240 15.28 2.69 18.95
N VAL A 241 14.49 1.66 18.61
CA VAL A 241 14.98 0.41 18.01
C VAL A 241 15.58 0.67 16.62
N ILE A 242 14.96 1.52 15.80
CA ILE A 242 15.49 1.93 14.49
C ILE A 242 16.84 2.63 14.65
N ARG A 243 16.94 3.62 15.56
CA ARG A 243 18.21 4.32 15.84
C ARG A 243 19.31 3.37 16.31
N TRP A 244 18.98 2.40 17.17
CA TRP A 244 19.91 1.38 17.62
C TRP A 244 20.40 0.46 16.49
N GLY A 245 19.52 0.17 15.53
CA GLY A 245 19.78 -0.68 14.38
C GLY A 245 20.87 -0.14 13.44
N ARG A 246 21.13 1.19 13.48
CA ARG A 246 22.13 1.89 12.65
C ARG A 246 22.08 1.40 11.19
N MET A 247 20.89 1.50 10.57
CA MET A 247 20.71 1.13 9.18
C MET A 247 21.65 1.98 8.31
N PRO A 248 22.61 1.37 7.58
CA PRO A 248 23.44 2.10 6.63
C PRO A 248 22.55 2.65 5.54
N ASP A 249 22.69 3.93 5.24
CA ASP A 249 22.27 4.47 3.95
C ASP A 249 23.28 3.95 2.93
N ASP A 250 22.84 3.03 2.06
CA ASP A 250 23.69 2.48 1.00
C ASP A 250 23.81 3.44 -0.19
N GLY A 251 23.19 4.63 -0.11
CA GLY A 251 23.20 5.66 -1.15
C GLY A 251 22.51 5.20 -2.44
N ARG A 252 21.87 4.02 -2.40
CA ARG A 252 21.29 3.38 -3.58
C ARG A 252 20.14 4.20 -4.12
N ASP A 253 19.28 4.71 -3.24
CA ASP A 253 18.20 5.64 -3.60
C ASP A 253 18.75 6.88 -4.31
N THR A 254 19.90 7.40 -3.86
CA THR A 254 20.54 8.56 -4.50
C THR A 254 21.05 8.22 -5.90
N ILE A 255 21.60 7.03 -6.11
CA ILE A 255 22.07 6.56 -7.42
C ILE A 255 20.89 6.30 -8.36
N GLU A 256 19.88 5.57 -7.88
CA GLU A 256 18.66 5.26 -8.63
C GLU A 256 17.92 6.56 -9.03
N ARG A 257 17.80 7.53 -8.11
CA ARG A 257 17.21 8.86 -8.40
C ARG A 257 18.00 9.61 -9.47
N ARG A 258 19.34 9.65 -9.38
CA ARG A 258 20.18 10.33 -10.38
C ARG A 258 20.04 9.71 -11.77
N GLU A 259 20.02 8.38 -11.85
CA GLU A 259 19.84 7.68 -13.12
C GLU A 259 18.44 7.92 -13.69
N ALA A 260 17.41 7.88 -12.84
CA ALA A 260 16.04 8.16 -13.25
C ALA A 260 15.88 9.56 -13.84
N VAL A 261 16.40 10.59 -13.14
CA VAL A 261 16.38 11.98 -13.60
C VAL A 261 17.11 12.13 -14.93
N ARG A 262 18.25 11.47 -15.13
CA ARG A 262 18.98 11.51 -16.40
C ARG A 262 18.15 10.97 -17.56
N ARG A 263 17.44 9.87 -17.37
CA ARG A 263 16.61 9.26 -18.43
C ARG A 263 15.35 10.05 -18.70
N MET A 264 14.72 10.59 -17.67
CA MET A 264 13.61 11.53 -17.82
C MET A 264 14.03 12.73 -18.67
N ILE A 265 15.17 13.36 -18.36
CA ILE A 265 15.73 14.47 -19.15
C ILE A 265 16.05 14.04 -20.59
N ALA A 266 16.61 12.84 -20.79
CA ALA A 266 16.87 12.34 -22.15
C ALA A 266 15.57 12.17 -22.95
N ALA A 267 14.52 11.63 -22.34
CA ALA A 267 13.21 11.45 -22.95
C ALA A 267 12.51 12.80 -23.25
N SER A 268 12.63 13.80 -22.37
CA SER A 268 12.11 15.13 -22.64
C SER A 268 12.84 15.83 -23.78
N LEU A 269 14.17 15.72 -23.85
CA LEU A 269 14.96 16.23 -24.96
C LEU A 269 14.63 15.53 -26.28
N GLU A 270 14.41 14.22 -26.29
CA GLU A 270 13.98 13.47 -27.48
C GLU A 270 12.60 13.95 -27.95
N ARG A 271 11.65 14.16 -27.04
CA ARG A 271 10.33 14.69 -27.38
C ARG A 271 10.40 16.09 -27.98
N LEU A 272 11.21 16.98 -27.41
CA LEU A 272 11.44 18.33 -27.94
C LEU A 272 12.07 18.32 -29.34
N ARG A 273 12.99 17.39 -29.60
CA ARG A 273 13.64 17.24 -30.93
C ARG A 273 12.74 16.62 -31.98
N ALA A 274 11.76 15.80 -31.58
CA ALA A 274 10.81 15.14 -32.47
C ALA A 274 9.69 16.07 -32.97
N GLU A 275 9.60 17.30 -32.46
CA GLU A 275 8.67 18.29 -32.99
C GLU A 275 9.16 18.76 -34.37
N PRO A 276 8.36 18.60 -35.44
CA PRO A 276 8.81 18.96 -36.79
C PRO A 276 9.11 20.45 -36.82
N ALA A 277 10.37 20.77 -37.10
CA ALA A 277 10.88 22.13 -37.24
C ALA A 277 10.16 22.86 -38.39
N GLY A 278 8.98 23.39 -38.10
CA GLY A 278 8.40 24.51 -38.82
C GLY A 278 9.20 25.78 -38.53
N GLY A 279 10.48 25.79 -38.93
CA GLY A 279 11.40 26.92 -38.83
C GLY A 279 12.55 26.69 -37.83
N ARG A 280 13.69 26.21 -38.35
CA ARG A 280 15.07 26.28 -37.81
C ARG A 280 15.28 25.93 -36.32
N ALA A 281 16.03 24.86 -36.08
CA ALA A 281 16.73 24.62 -34.82
C ALA A 281 17.56 25.86 -34.42
N PRO A 282 17.40 26.42 -33.21
CA PRO A 282 18.30 27.44 -32.71
C PRO A 282 19.09 26.96 -31.50
N ASP A 283 20.40 27.15 -31.59
CA ASP A 283 21.40 27.07 -30.51
C ASP A 283 21.25 28.19 -29.46
N SER A 284 20.03 28.51 -29.03
CA SER A 284 19.85 29.53 -27.98
C SER A 284 18.60 29.28 -27.17
N ALA A 285 18.77 28.54 -26.07
CA ALA A 285 17.81 28.52 -24.97
C ALA A 285 17.37 29.94 -24.58
N VAL A 286 18.24 30.94 -24.76
CA VAL A 286 17.95 32.37 -24.54
C VAL A 286 16.90 32.94 -25.51
N MET A 287 16.95 32.61 -26.80
CA MET A 287 15.94 33.06 -27.77
C MET A 287 14.58 32.42 -27.49
N VAL A 288 14.57 31.15 -27.11
CA VAL A 288 13.34 30.44 -26.71
C VAL A 288 12.75 31.08 -25.44
N ILE A 289 13.58 31.43 -24.45
CA ILE A 289 13.15 32.14 -23.23
C ILE A 289 12.67 33.56 -23.55
N GLU A 290 13.31 34.27 -24.47
CA GLU A 290 12.90 35.63 -24.90
C GLU A 290 11.58 35.62 -25.66
N GLU A 291 11.41 34.68 -26.57
CA GLU A 291 10.17 34.49 -27.32
C GLU A 291 9.04 34.00 -26.39
N GLU A 292 9.39 33.20 -25.37
CA GLU A 292 8.49 32.83 -24.28
C GLU A 292 8.06 34.02 -23.41
N LEU A 293 8.98 34.91 -23.03
CA LEU A 293 8.64 36.15 -22.30
C LEU A 293 7.76 37.08 -23.14
N ARG A 294 8.03 37.20 -24.44
CA ARG A 294 7.20 37.98 -25.39
C ARG A 294 5.82 37.34 -25.60
N ALA A 295 5.73 36.01 -25.68
CA ALA A 295 4.47 35.30 -25.81
C ALA A 295 3.59 35.46 -24.56
N ARG A 296 4.18 35.37 -23.35
CA ARG A 296 3.48 35.64 -22.07
C ARG A 296 2.94 37.06 -21.95
N LEU A 297 3.58 38.02 -22.61
CA LEU A 297 3.12 39.41 -22.68
C LEU A 297 1.99 39.62 -23.69
N ALA A 298 1.88 38.77 -24.72
CA ALA A 298 0.93 38.94 -25.82
C ALA A 298 -0.39 38.17 -25.65
N SER A 299 -0.38 36.98 -25.03
CA SER A 299 -1.57 36.21 -24.63
C SER A 299 -1.15 35.03 -23.73
N PRO A 300 -2.02 34.45 -22.88
CA PRO A 300 -1.67 33.26 -22.11
C PRO A 300 -1.35 32.11 -23.08
N GLY A 301 -0.05 31.80 -23.26
CA GLY A 301 0.46 30.99 -24.37
C GLY A 301 0.07 29.52 -24.33
N THR A 302 -1.07 29.18 -24.95
CA THR A 302 -1.60 27.81 -25.08
C THR A 302 -0.62 26.82 -25.72
N ARG A 303 0.20 27.25 -26.69
CA ARG A 303 1.14 26.35 -27.40
C ARG A 303 2.32 25.92 -26.54
N LEU A 304 2.89 26.83 -25.77
CA LEU A 304 3.99 26.52 -24.86
C LEU A 304 3.52 25.68 -23.67
N THR A 305 2.35 26.00 -23.12
CA THR A 305 1.72 25.17 -22.08
C THR A 305 1.47 23.76 -22.61
N ALA A 306 0.96 23.61 -23.82
CA ALA A 306 0.79 22.30 -24.46
C ALA A 306 2.13 21.55 -24.62
N LEU A 307 3.19 22.23 -25.10
CA LEU A 307 4.51 21.62 -25.25
C LEU A 307 5.10 21.15 -23.91
N ARG A 308 4.96 21.95 -22.85
CA ARG A 308 5.40 21.57 -21.50
C ARG A 308 4.65 20.36 -20.96
N LEU A 309 3.32 20.32 -21.15
CA LEU A 309 2.51 19.17 -20.76
C LEU A 309 2.90 17.90 -21.54
N GLU A 310 3.25 18.03 -22.83
CA GLU A 310 3.75 16.90 -23.61
C GLU A 310 5.12 16.39 -23.13
N VAL A 311 6.03 17.31 -22.77
CA VAL A 311 7.34 16.99 -22.18
C VAL A 311 7.17 16.26 -20.85
N LEU A 312 6.38 16.80 -19.93
CA LEU A 312 6.07 16.15 -18.65
C LEU A 312 5.41 14.78 -18.85
N GLY A 313 4.56 14.66 -19.87
CA GLY A 313 3.98 13.38 -20.27
C GLY A 313 5.02 12.36 -20.74
N ALA A 314 6.08 12.79 -21.43
CA ALA A 314 7.18 11.92 -21.85
C ALA A 314 8.03 11.45 -20.66
N GLU A 315 8.38 12.37 -19.75
CA GLU A 315 9.14 12.05 -18.55
C GLU A 315 8.39 11.04 -17.65
N ARG A 316 7.07 11.19 -17.51
CA ARG A 316 6.24 10.23 -16.77
C ARG A 316 6.20 8.84 -17.40
N ARG A 317 6.13 8.75 -18.73
CA ARG A 317 6.16 7.45 -19.41
C ARG A 317 7.48 6.74 -19.16
N GLU A 318 8.59 7.47 -19.20
CA GLU A 318 9.91 6.91 -18.90
C GLU A 318 10.05 6.51 -17.43
N LEU A 319 9.60 7.36 -16.51
CA LEU A 319 9.58 7.06 -15.08
C LEU A 319 8.75 5.79 -14.77
N ALA A 320 7.56 5.67 -15.39
CA ALA A 320 6.73 4.50 -15.28
C ALA A 320 7.36 3.25 -15.93
N ALA A 321 8.09 3.40 -17.04
CA ALA A 321 8.81 2.30 -17.69
C ALA A 321 9.97 1.79 -16.84
N MET A 322 10.74 2.68 -16.20
CA MET A 322 11.81 2.31 -15.27
C MET A 322 11.26 1.57 -14.05
N HIS A 323 10.13 2.03 -13.49
CA HIS A 323 9.43 1.35 -12.40
C HIS A 323 8.91 -0.02 -12.86
N ALA A 324 8.28 -0.08 -14.03
CA ALA A 324 7.78 -1.31 -14.66
C ALA A 324 8.90 -2.36 -14.85
N GLY A 325 10.10 -1.92 -15.20
CA GLY A 325 11.30 -2.75 -15.35
C GLY A 325 12.04 -3.08 -14.05
N ALA A 326 11.53 -2.67 -12.87
CA ALA A 326 12.17 -2.82 -11.56
C ALA A 326 13.60 -2.24 -11.49
N GLN A 327 13.83 -1.15 -12.23
CA GLN A 327 15.11 -0.45 -12.30
C GLN A 327 15.26 0.62 -11.21
N ILE A 328 14.13 1.10 -10.69
CA ILE A 328 14.03 2.05 -9.57
C ILE A 328 13.11 1.47 -8.50
N ASP A 329 13.43 1.76 -7.24
CA ASP A 329 12.57 1.45 -6.09
C ASP A 329 11.25 2.24 -6.11
N ASP A 330 10.24 1.72 -5.42
CA ASP A 330 8.93 2.35 -5.24
C ASP A 330 9.05 3.72 -4.57
N LEU A 331 9.97 3.89 -3.60
CA LEU A 331 10.15 5.16 -2.91
C LEU A 331 10.66 6.26 -3.86
N VAL A 332 11.67 5.95 -4.68
CA VAL A 332 12.23 6.88 -5.67
C VAL A 332 11.19 7.22 -6.72
N PHE A 333 10.41 6.23 -7.17
CA PHE A 333 9.32 6.45 -8.12
C PHE A 333 8.26 7.42 -7.57
N LEU A 334 7.78 7.20 -6.34
CA LEU A 334 6.76 8.04 -5.71
C LEU A 334 7.24 9.47 -5.48
N ASP A 335 8.51 9.64 -5.07
CA ASP A 335 9.12 10.95 -4.86
C ASP A 335 9.17 11.76 -6.18
N LEU A 336 9.77 11.18 -7.23
CA LEU A 336 9.85 11.82 -8.55
C LEU A 336 8.49 12.05 -9.19
N GLN A 337 7.54 11.12 -9.01
CA GLN A 337 6.17 11.31 -9.48
C GLN A 337 5.52 12.52 -8.79
N SER A 338 5.75 12.70 -7.49
CA SER A 338 5.23 13.85 -6.75
C SER A 338 5.84 15.18 -7.22
N GLU A 339 7.11 15.19 -7.62
CA GLU A 339 7.77 16.36 -8.21
C GLU A 339 7.14 16.73 -9.56
N LEU A 340 6.97 15.75 -10.47
CA LEU A 340 6.32 15.95 -11.76
C LEU A 340 4.85 16.39 -11.63
N ASP A 341 4.14 15.91 -10.60
CA ASP A 341 2.76 16.32 -10.33
C ASP A 341 2.70 17.78 -9.85
N ARG A 342 3.64 18.22 -9.01
CA ARG A 342 3.74 19.64 -8.61
C ARG A 342 4.07 20.53 -9.80
N GLU A 343 4.99 20.10 -10.66
CA GLU A 343 5.38 20.88 -11.85
C GLU A 343 4.20 21.02 -12.83
N GLU A 344 3.47 19.95 -13.13
CA GLU A 344 2.28 20.02 -13.98
C GLU A 344 1.22 20.99 -13.42
N MET A 345 1.00 21.00 -12.10
CA MET A 345 0.05 21.93 -11.46
C MET A 345 0.46 23.40 -11.59
N THR A 346 1.74 23.72 -11.80
CA THR A 346 2.20 25.09 -12.06
C THR A 346 2.02 25.51 -13.51
N VAL A 347 1.93 24.53 -14.43
CA VAL A 347 1.87 24.75 -15.87
C VAL A 347 0.44 24.68 -16.41
N ALA A 348 -0.38 23.77 -15.87
CA ALA A 348 -1.75 23.57 -16.30
C ALA A 348 -2.61 24.81 -15.97
N PRO A 349 -3.45 25.29 -16.92
CA PRO A 349 -4.39 26.36 -16.63
C PRO A 349 -5.35 25.91 -15.52
N ALA A 350 -5.74 26.84 -14.64
CA ALA A 350 -6.76 26.56 -13.63
C ALA A 350 -8.03 26.02 -14.34
N PRO A 351 -8.65 24.94 -13.84
CA PRO A 351 -9.86 24.42 -14.44
C PRO A 351 -10.92 25.53 -14.44
N ALA A 352 -11.58 25.73 -15.58
CA ALA A 352 -12.70 26.64 -15.68
C ALA A 352 -13.78 26.22 -14.65
N GLU A 353 -14.18 27.16 -13.79
CA GLU A 353 -15.21 26.96 -12.76
C GLU A 353 -16.59 26.68 -13.35
#